data_AF-A0A4R2P2L4-F1
#
_entry.id   AF-A0A4R2P2L4-F1
#
_cell.length_a   1.000
_cell.length_b   1.000
_cell.length_c   1.000
_cell.angle_alpha   90.00
_cell.angle_beta   90.00
_cell.angle_gamma   90.00
#
_symmetry.space_group_name_H-M   'P 1'
#
loop_
_entity.id
_entity.type
_entity.pdbx_description
1 polymer ?
#
loop_
_entity_poly.entity_id
_entity_poly.type
_entity_poly.pdbx_seq_one_letter_code
_entity_poly.pdbx_strand_id
1 'polypeptide(L)'
;MILKVFNLRLLTIMGMLIFASCSNNDGSDDVETDLSTDDVEAVVLADDITSDIDNILEDDDNDFNLLGKGVDQSKSSIADCVVRTVEENPNENTITITLDFGDGCVGKRGREFKGKIIIVYERTDTGYSKSVTFESFSIDGNVLEGSKSVVKVKENENGNKEATHTVNLTLTLSTGEVVSLEGTRTREKIEGDDTVLRGDDVYLISGNWKFINKNGVEFSGTILEKLRREYACKYIVSGVTEISKNGNVYTLDFGDGSCDNKATLTNANGESIEISLRNK
;
A
#
# COMPACT_ATOMS: atom_id res chain seq x y z
N MET A 1 89.84 -24.64 9.93
CA MET A 1 88.55 -24.82 10.64
C MET A 1 87.52 -25.21 9.58
N ILE A 2 87.38 -26.52 9.35
CA ILE A 2 86.16 -27.33 9.51
C ILE A 2 85.05 -27.03 8.48
N LEU A 3 84.75 -28.08 7.71
CA LEU A 3 83.64 -28.33 6.79
C LEU A 3 82.26 -27.82 7.27
N LYS A 4 81.38 -27.44 6.33
CA LYS A 4 80.17 -28.23 6.01
C LYS A 4 79.42 -27.74 4.76
N VAL A 5 79.07 -28.74 3.96
CA VAL A 5 78.12 -28.79 2.85
C VAL A 5 76.69 -28.56 3.37
N PHE A 6 75.83 -27.85 2.63
CA PHE A 6 74.43 -28.26 2.44
C PHE A 6 73.76 -27.54 1.26
N ASN A 7 73.28 -28.34 0.30
CA ASN A 7 72.36 -27.96 -0.77
C ASN A 7 70.96 -27.67 -0.19
N LEU A 8 70.23 -26.70 -0.76
CA LEU A 8 68.78 -26.87 -0.92
C LEU A 8 68.29 -26.16 -2.20
N ARG A 9 67.52 -26.92 -2.97
CA ARG A 9 66.99 -26.62 -4.30
C ARG A 9 65.62 -25.93 -4.25
N LEU A 10 65.17 -25.48 -5.43
CA LEU A 10 63.76 -25.39 -5.88
C LEU A 10 62.96 -24.23 -5.26
N LEU A 11 62.04 -23.52 -5.93
CA LEU A 11 61.21 -23.85 -7.08
C LEU A 11 60.68 -22.54 -7.70
N THR A 12 60.68 -22.48 -9.04
CA THR A 12 59.94 -21.53 -9.88
C THR A 12 58.45 -21.63 -9.60
N ILE A 13 57.77 -20.53 -9.25
CA ILE A 13 56.31 -20.43 -9.39
C ILE A 13 55.99 -19.12 -10.10
N MET A 14 55.72 -19.27 -11.39
CA MET A 14 54.93 -18.39 -12.23
C MET A 14 53.59 -18.15 -11.54
N GLY A 15 53.42 -16.98 -10.93
CA GLY A 15 52.14 -16.54 -10.37
C GLY A 15 51.18 -16.22 -11.51
N MET A 16 50.34 -17.19 -11.82
CA MET A 16 49.23 -17.13 -12.75
C MET A 16 48.28 -15.98 -12.35
N LEU A 17 48.19 -14.96 -13.21
CA LEU A 17 47.11 -13.98 -13.22
C LEU A 17 45.81 -14.72 -13.51
N ILE A 18 45.11 -15.14 -12.47
CA ILE A 18 43.72 -15.58 -12.59
C ILE A 18 42.88 -14.30 -12.55
N PHE A 19 42.37 -13.93 -13.73
CA PHE A 19 41.24 -13.02 -13.84
C PHE A 19 40.08 -13.63 -13.04
N ALA A 20 39.77 -13.02 -11.90
CA ALA A 20 38.51 -13.24 -11.20
C ALA A 20 37.39 -12.63 -12.06
N SER A 21 36.96 -13.37 -13.07
CA SER A 21 35.64 -13.22 -13.65
C SER A 21 34.67 -13.85 -12.66
N CYS A 22 34.06 -13.03 -11.79
CA CYS A 22 32.85 -13.46 -11.11
C CYS A 22 31.78 -13.63 -12.19
N SER A 23 31.54 -14.88 -12.61
CA SER A 23 30.23 -15.22 -13.14
C SER A 23 29.27 -15.04 -11.98
N ASN A 24 28.33 -14.11 -12.09
CA ASN A 24 27.10 -14.21 -11.33
C ASN A 24 26.36 -15.42 -11.91
N ASN A 25 26.70 -16.59 -11.38
CA ASN A 25 25.88 -17.78 -11.48
C ASN A 25 25.06 -17.85 -10.21
N ASP A 26 24.11 -16.93 -10.09
CA ASP A 26 22.90 -17.18 -9.32
C ASP A 26 21.94 -17.79 -10.33
N GLY A 27 21.92 -19.12 -10.37
CA GLY A 27 20.79 -19.83 -10.95
C GLY A 27 19.60 -19.59 -10.04
N SER A 28 18.89 -18.49 -10.27
CA SER A 28 17.44 -18.51 -10.07
C SER A 28 16.91 -19.42 -11.17
N ASP A 29 16.21 -20.48 -10.79
CA ASP A 29 15.18 -21.01 -11.68
C ASP A 29 14.20 -19.85 -11.86
N ASP A 30 14.44 -19.05 -12.90
CA ASP A 30 13.53 -18.00 -13.34
C ASP A 30 12.22 -18.70 -13.69
N VAL A 31 11.26 -18.69 -12.77
CA VAL A 31 9.87 -18.69 -13.18
C VAL A 31 9.76 -17.49 -14.10
N GLU A 32 9.47 -17.75 -15.37
CA GLU A 32 9.23 -16.73 -16.37
C GLU A 32 7.98 -15.94 -15.92
N THR A 33 8.19 -14.92 -15.09
CA THR A 33 7.10 -14.02 -14.70
C THR A 33 6.95 -13.01 -15.81
N ASP A 34 5.78 -12.95 -16.44
CA ASP A 34 5.43 -11.91 -17.43
C ASP A 34 5.38 -10.49 -16.79
N LEU A 35 5.75 -10.33 -15.52
CA LEU A 35 5.79 -9.06 -14.79
C LEU A 35 7.03 -8.27 -15.20
N SER A 36 6.85 -7.18 -15.94
CA SER A 36 7.95 -6.26 -16.26
C SER A 36 8.26 -5.34 -15.07
N THR A 37 9.46 -4.76 -15.05
CA THR A 37 9.85 -3.75 -14.03
C THR A 37 8.91 -2.54 -14.06
N ASP A 38 8.54 -2.07 -15.26
CA ASP A 38 7.62 -0.95 -15.46
C ASP A 38 6.22 -1.23 -14.86
N ASP A 39 5.74 -2.48 -14.94
CA ASP A 39 4.46 -2.88 -14.34
C ASP A 39 4.50 -2.72 -12.81
N VAL A 40 5.59 -3.16 -12.20
CA VAL A 40 5.80 -3.06 -10.75
C VAL A 40 5.91 -1.60 -10.32
N GLU A 41 6.65 -0.77 -11.06
CA GLU A 41 6.79 0.65 -10.75
C GLU A 41 5.47 1.42 -10.82
N ALA A 42 4.62 1.15 -11.81
CA ALA A 42 3.32 1.80 -11.94
C ALA A 42 2.36 1.43 -10.79
N VAL A 43 2.35 0.16 -10.38
CA VAL A 43 1.57 -0.31 -9.21
C VAL A 43 2.09 0.35 -7.93
N VAL A 44 3.42 0.41 -7.76
CA VAL A 44 4.04 1.06 -6.60
C VAL A 44 3.69 2.54 -6.54
N LEU A 45 3.69 3.25 -7.67
CA LEU A 45 3.32 4.67 -7.71
C LEU A 45 1.85 4.89 -7.36
N ALA A 46 0.93 4.08 -7.90
CA ALA A 46 -0.49 4.17 -7.56
C ALA A 46 -0.73 3.88 -6.07
N ASP A 47 -0.04 2.90 -5.51
CA ASP A 47 -0.09 2.57 -4.10
C ASP A 47 0.44 3.71 -3.22
N ASP A 48 1.59 4.29 -3.57
CA ASP A 48 2.19 5.43 -2.86
C ASP A 48 1.24 6.64 -2.82
N ILE A 49 0.67 7.01 -3.96
CA ILE A 49 -0.33 8.09 -4.05
C ILE A 49 -1.58 7.77 -3.22
N THR A 50 -2.07 6.53 -3.24
CA THR A 50 -3.22 6.16 -2.40
C THR A 50 -2.89 6.20 -0.91
N SER A 51 -1.65 5.88 -0.55
CA SER A 51 -1.16 5.99 0.83
C SER A 51 -1.07 7.44 1.28
N ASP A 52 -0.68 8.37 0.42
CA ASP A 52 -0.68 9.81 0.74
C ASP A 52 -2.09 10.35 0.98
N ILE A 53 -3.07 9.91 0.18
CA ILE A 53 -4.48 10.24 0.42
C ILE A 53 -4.94 9.66 1.76
N ASP A 54 -4.61 8.40 2.05
CA ASP A 54 -4.99 7.78 3.32
C ASP A 54 -4.40 8.51 4.52
N ASN A 55 -3.14 8.94 4.43
CA ASN A 55 -2.52 9.79 5.43
C ASN A 55 -3.28 11.12 5.64
N ILE A 56 -3.69 11.80 4.56
CA ILE A 56 -4.49 13.03 4.64
C ILE A 56 -5.84 12.75 5.32
N LEU A 57 -6.50 11.66 4.95
CA LEU A 57 -7.80 11.28 5.50
C LEU A 57 -7.73 10.85 6.97
N GLU A 58 -6.61 10.30 7.42
CA GLU A 58 -6.35 10.02 8.84
C GLU A 58 -6.08 11.29 9.64
N ASP A 59 -5.31 12.23 9.07
CA ASP A 59 -5.08 13.54 9.67
C ASP A 59 -6.41 14.32 9.81
N ASP A 60 -7.27 14.33 8.78
CA ASP A 60 -8.61 14.94 8.89
C ASP A 60 -9.58 14.17 9.80
N ASP A 61 -9.50 12.83 9.89
CA ASP A 61 -10.31 12.08 10.87
C ASP A 61 -9.98 12.54 12.31
N ASN A 62 -8.71 12.85 12.60
CA ASN A 62 -8.32 13.40 13.90
C ASN A 62 -8.93 14.78 14.14
N ASP A 63 -8.87 15.67 13.14
CA ASP A 63 -9.45 17.01 13.22
C ASP A 63 -11.00 16.95 13.34
N PHE A 64 -11.64 16.06 12.58
CA PHE A 64 -13.08 15.80 12.64
C PHE A 64 -13.51 15.35 14.04
N ASN A 65 -12.75 14.47 14.68
CA ASN A 65 -13.03 14.02 16.05
C ASN A 65 -12.93 15.16 17.09
N LEU A 66 -12.24 16.26 16.76
CA LEU A 66 -12.18 17.47 17.61
C LEU A 66 -13.39 18.39 17.44
N LEU A 67 -14.20 18.24 16.38
CA LEU A 67 -15.43 19.04 16.17
C LEU A 67 -16.38 18.93 17.36
N GLY A 68 -16.48 17.74 17.96
CA GLY A 68 -17.28 17.49 19.16
C GLY A 68 -16.72 18.12 20.45
N LYS A 69 -15.56 18.79 20.41
CA LYS A 69 -14.84 19.33 21.57
C LYS A 69 -14.67 20.85 21.56
N GLY A 70 -15.30 21.57 20.62
CA GLY A 70 -15.32 23.04 20.60
C GLY A 70 -13.99 23.70 20.20
N VAL A 71 -13.15 22.99 19.45
CA VAL A 71 -11.89 23.50 18.88
C VAL A 71 -12.18 24.28 17.58
N ASP A 72 -11.34 25.28 17.26
CA ASP A 72 -11.43 26.06 16.02
C ASP A 72 -11.42 25.14 14.79
N GLN A 73 -12.51 25.18 14.04
CA GLN A 73 -12.85 24.23 12.98
C GLN A 73 -12.21 24.58 11.63
N SER A 74 -11.60 25.76 11.54
CA SER A 74 -11.01 26.33 10.32
C SER A 74 -9.57 25.88 10.07
N LYS A 75 -8.92 25.27 11.06
CA LYS A 75 -7.51 24.86 10.96
C LYS A 75 -7.43 23.39 10.59
N SER A 76 -6.75 23.13 9.47
CA SER A 76 -6.33 21.78 9.11
C SER A 76 -5.01 21.44 9.81
N SER A 77 -4.91 20.24 10.36
CA SER A 77 -3.63 19.68 10.80
C SER A 77 -2.76 19.20 9.65
N ILE A 78 -3.26 19.16 8.40
CA ILE A 78 -2.54 18.62 7.25
C ILE A 78 -1.37 19.53 6.85
N ALA A 79 -1.63 20.83 6.65
CA ALA A 79 -0.63 21.88 6.46
C ALA A 79 -1.25 23.28 6.64
N ASP A 80 -0.41 24.28 6.96
CA ASP A 80 -0.85 25.66 7.21
C ASP A 80 -1.48 26.35 5.99
N CYS A 81 -1.14 25.89 4.77
CA CYS A 81 -1.68 26.41 3.52
C CYS A 81 -3.06 25.82 3.14
N VAL A 82 -3.54 24.79 3.86
CA VAL A 82 -4.83 24.16 3.55
C VAL A 82 -5.96 24.99 4.14
N VAL A 83 -6.88 25.41 3.29
CA VAL A 83 -8.14 26.02 3.74
C VAL A 83 -9.15 24.91 4.00
N ARG A 84 -9.58 24.79 5.25
CA ARG A 84 -10.56 23.78 5.68
C ARG A 84 -11.93 24.43 5.86
N THR A 85 -12.91 23.96 5.11
CA THR A 85 -14.31 24.39 5.22
C THR A 85 -15.16 23.23 5.76
N VAL A 86 -16.08 23.53 6.67
CA VAL A 86 -17.00 22.56 7.27
C VAL A 86 -18.43 23.03 7.03
N GLU A 87 -19.24 22.16 6.45
CA GLU A 87 -20.64 22.42 6.15
C GLU A 87 -21.52 21.30 6.71
N GLU A 88 -22.41 21.62 7.63
CA GLU A 88 -23.38 20.67 8.18
C GLU A 88 -24.67 20.70 7.37
N ASN A 89 -25.20 19.54 6.99
CA ASN A 89 -26.54 19.39 6.41
C ASN A 89 -27.42 18.54 7.35
N PRO A 90 -28.17 19.18 8.27
CA PRO A 90 -28.99 18.47 9.24
C PRO A 90 -30.10 17.61 8.63
N ASN A 91 -30.57 17.93 7.42
CA ASN A 91 -31.65 17.19 6.76
C ASN A 91 -31.18 15.81 6.28
N GLU A 92 -29.91 15.71 5.89
CA GLU A 92 -29.28 14.48 5.41
C GLU A 92 -28.41 13.82 6.49
N ASN A 93 -28.29 14.43 7.67
CA ASN A 93 -27.41 13.98 8.75
C ASN A 93 -25.94 13.83 8.30
N THR A 94 -25.51 14.71 7.40
CA THR A 94 -24.16 14.73 6.82
C THR A 94 -23.37 15.96 7.25
N ILE A 95 -22.04 15.79 7.27
CA ILE A 95 -21.07 16.87 7.44
C ILE A 95 -20.09 16.80 6.26
N THR A 96 -20.03 17.86 5.47
CA THR A 96 -19.11 17.97 4.35
C THR A 96 -17.89 18.78 4.77
N ILE A 97 -16.71 18.22 4.55
CA ILE A 97 -15.42 18.86 4.76
C ILE A 97 -14.76 19.06 3.41
N THR A 98 -14.36 20.30 3.12
CA THR A 98 -13.55 20.61 1.95
C THR A 98 -12.16 21.02 2.41
N LEU A 99 -11.15 20.31 1.90
CA LEU A 99 -9.74 20.62 2.08
C LEU A 99 -9.23 21.24 0.76
N ASP A 100 -9.01 22.54 0.75
CA ASP A 100 -8.55 23.28 -0.42
C ASP A 100 -7.06 23.60 -0.30
N PHE A 101 -6.27 23.01 -1.22
CA PHE A 101 -4.82 23.17 -1.31
C PHE A 101 -4.41 24.28 -2.29
N GLY A 102 -5.38 24.95 -2.93
CA GLY A 102 -5.15 25.99 -3.93
C GLY A 102 -4.27 25.52 -5.09
N ASP A 103 -3.39 26.40 -5.54
CA ASP A 103 -2.46 26.15 -6.66
C ASP A 103 -1.17 25.40 -6.23
N GLY A 104 -1.05 25.02 -4.96
CA GLY A 104 0.16 24.41 -4.40
C GLY A 104 0.25 24.55 -2.89
N CYS A 105 0.26 23.42 -2.20
CA CYS A 105 0.46 23.33 -0.76
C CYS A 105 1.32 22.12 -0.43
N VAL A 106 2.49 22.35 0.14
CA VAL A 106 3.42 21.28 0.53
C VAL A 106 3.02 20.74 1.89
N GLY A 107 2.66 19.46 1.94
CA GLY A 107 2.29 18.79 3.19
C GLY A 107 3.48 18.49 4.09
N LYS A 108 3.20 18.07 5.33
CA LYS A 108 4.23 17.68 6.33
C LYS A 108 5.22 16.61 5.85
N ARG A 109 4.81 15.80 4.86
CA ARG A 109 5.58 14.69 4.30
C ARG A 109 6.37 15.09 3.04
N GLY A 110 6.39 16.38 2.68
CA GLY A 110 7.20 16.93 1.58
C GLY A 110 6.57 16.83 0.18
N ARG A 111 5.41 16.19 0.05
CA ARG A 111 4.63 16.10 -1.19
C ARG A 111 3.88 17.41 -1.45
N GLU A 112 3.78 17.82 -2.73
CA GLU A 112 2.98 18.98 -3.15
C GLU A 112 1.57 18.55 -3.54
N PHE A 113 0.57 19.20 -2.95
CA PHE A 113 -0.85 18.99 -3.23
C PHE A 113 -1.44 20.23 -3.92
N LYS A 114 -2.37 20.04 -4.87
CA LYS A 114 -3.14 21.11 -5.54
C LYS A 114 -4.60 20.71 -5.67
N GLY A 115 -5.49 21.69 -5.78
CA GLY A 115 -6.93 21.46 -5.90
C GLY A 115 -7.58 21.11 -4.58
N LYS A 116 -8.68 20.33 -4.61
CA LYS A 116 -9.47 20.06 -3.41
C LYS A 116 -9.78 18.59 -3.21
N ILE A 117 -9.89 18.22 -1.93
CA ILE A 117 -10.49 16.96 -1.49
C ILE A 117 -11.80 17.30 -0.77
N ILE A 118 -12.89 16.65 -1.18
CA ILE A 118 -14.22 16.82 -0.60
C ILE A 118 -14.59 15.52 0.11
N ILE A 119 -14.80 15.61 1.42
CA ILE A 119 -15.10 14.49 2.30
C ILE A 119 -16.50 14.68 2.86
N VAL A 120 -17.42 13.77 2.55
CA VAL A 120 -18.77 13.77 3.12
C VAL A 120 -18.84 12.68 4.19
N TYR A 121 -18.93 13.10 5.45
CA TYR A 121 -19.20 12.23 6.58
C TYR A 121 -20.71 12.05 6.74
N GLU A 122 -21.13 10.81 6.92
CA GLU A 122 -22.51 10.45 7.20
C GLU A 122 -22.54 9.56 8.44
N ARG A 123 -23.39 9.93 9.40
CA ARG A 123 -23.60 9.10 10.59
C ARG A 123 -24.66 8.06 10.29
N THR A 124 -24.34 6.80 10.55
CA THR A 124 -25.29 5.70 10.48
C THR A 124 -25.65 5.25 11.90
N ASP A 125 -26.77 4.54 12.06
CA ASP A 125 -27.18 4.01 13.36
C ASP A 125 -26.11 3.08 13.97
N THR A 126 -25.36 2.39 13.12
CA THR A 126 -24.38 1.36 13.49
C THR A 126 -22.92 1.82 13.41
N GLY A 127 -22.66 3.07 13.00
CA GLY A 127 -21.31 3.57 12.79
C GLY A 127 -21.26 4.91 12.06
N TYR A 128 -20.35 5.02 11.09
CA TYR A 128 -20.29 6.14 10.18
C TYR A 128 -19.68 5.71 8.86
N SER A 129 -20.07 6.40 7.80
CA SER A 129 -19.47 6.32 6.47
C SER A 129 -18.79 7.64 6.16
N LYS A 130 -17.77 7.58 5.31
CA LYS A 130 -17.26 8.75 4.60
C LYS A 130 -17.10 8.45 3.12
N SER A 131 -17.46 9.42 2.29
CA SER A 131 -17.16 9.40 0.86
C SER A 131 -16.21 10.54 0.54
N VAL A 132 -15.29 10.30 -0.38
CA VAL A 132 -14.20 11.20 -0.74
C VAL A 132 -14.20 11.35 -2.25
N THR A 133 -14.20 12.60 -2.70
CA THR A 133 -14.11 12.98 -4.11
C THR A 133 -13.06 14.09 -4.27
N PHE A 134 -12.67 14.32 -5.51
CA PHE A 134 -11.56 15.21 -5.85
C PHE A 134 -12.02 16.27 -6.86
N GLU A 135 -11.61 17.53 -6.64
CA GLU A 135 -11.87 18.64 -7.57
C GLU A 135 -10.54 19.25 -8.01
N SER A 136 -10.19 19.06 -9.28
CA SER A 136 -8.91 19.53 -9.86
C SER A 136 -7.68 19.13 -9.03
N PHE A 137 -7.72 17.94 -8.41
CA PHE A 137 -6.72 17.53 -7.43
C PHE A 137 -5.49 16.90 -8.08
N SER A 138 -4.30 17.19 -7.55
CA SER A 138 -3.06 16.55 -7.98
C SER A 138 -2.04 16.40 -6.86
N ILE A 139 -1.18 15.38 -6.97
CA ILE A 139 -0.05 15.11 -6.07
C ILE A 139 1.23 15.07 -6.91
N ASP A 140 2.16 15.99 -6.64
CA ASP A 140 3.39 16.19 -7.42
C ASP A 140 3.16 16.26 -8.94
N GLY A 141 2.08 16.92 -9.35
CA GLY A 141 1.70 17.07 -10.75
C GLY A 141 0.99 15.86 -11.38
N ASN A 142 0.79 14.75 -10.64
CA ASN A 142 -0.05 13.65 -11.10
C ASN A 142 -1.50 13.96 -10.72
N VAL A 143 -2.38 14.07 -11.72
CA VAL A 143 -3.79 14.43 -11.56
C VAL A 143 -4.57 13.21 -11.13
N LEU A 144 -5.36 13.36 -10.07
CA LEU A 144 -6.18 12.28 -9.51
C LEU A 144 -7.66 12.60 -9.67
N GLU A 145 -8.38 11.62 -10.20
CA GLU A 145 -9.83 11.65 -10.38
C GLU A 145 -10.48 10.40 -9.79
N GLY A 146 -11.80 10.46 -9.61
CA GLY A 146 -12.60 9.36 -9.10
C GLY A 146 -13.02 9.55 -7.65
N SER A 147 -13.14 8.45 -6.91
CA SER A 147 -13.65 8.47 -5.55
C SER A 147 -13.07 7.37 -4.66
N LYS A 148 -13.17 7.61 -3.36
CA LYS A 148 -12.92 6.64 -2.30
C LYS A 148 -14.07 6.68 -1.32
N SER A 149 -14.45 5.54 -0.76
CA SER A 149 -15.40 5.49 0.34
C SER A 149 -14.91 4.56 1.44
N VAL A 150 -15.31 4.87 2.66
CA VAL A 150 -15.06 4.03 3.83
C VAL A 150 -16.37 3.90 4.58
N VAL A 151 -16.83 2.66 4.76
CA VAL A 151 -17.99 2.33 5.60
C VAL A 151 -17.45 1.62 6.83
N LYS A 152 -17.69 2.17 8.02
CA LYS A 152 -17.31 1.55 9.28
C LYS A 152 -18.54 1.10 10.05
N VAL A 153 -18.52 -0.14 10.50
CA VAL A 153 -19.52 -0.69 11.42
C VAL A 153 -18.85 -0.97 12.76
N LYS A 154 -19.57 -0.65 13.85
CA LYS A 154 -19.10 -0.92 15.21
C LYS A 154 -19.03 -2.41 15.51
N GLU A 155 -19.92 -3.19 14.90
CA GLU A 155 -20.06 -4.61 15.12
C GLU A 155 -20.58 -5.24 13.82
N ASN A 156 -19.81 -6.17 13.26
CA ASN A 156 -20.22 -7.03 12.15
C ASN A 156 -20.93 -8.29 12.69
N GLU A 157 -21.25 -9.25 11.83
CA GLU A 157 -21.93 -10.49 12.23
C GLU A 157 -21.14 -11.35 13.25
N ASN A 158 -19.82 -11.13 13.36
CA ASN A 158 -18.94 -11.83 14.29
C ASN A 158 -18.72 -11.06 15.61
N GLY A 159 -19.37 -9.92 15.82
CA GLY A 159 -19.11 -9.09 17.00
C GLY A 159 -17.92 -8.14 16.87
N ASN A 160 -17.30 -8.05 15.68
CA ASN A 160 -16.05 -7.33 15.47
C ASN A 160 -16.25 -5.96 14.81
N LYS A 161 -15.38 -5.00 15.10
CA LYS A 161 -15.31 -3.75 14.33
C LYS A 161 -14.82 -4.05 12.91
N GLU A 162 -15.47 -3.44 11.93
CA GLU A 162 -15.12 -3.65 10.53
C GLU A 162 -15.15 -2.34 9.74
N ALA A 163 -14.19 -2.19 8.83
CA ALA A 163 -14.11 -1.10 7.88
C ALA A 163 -14.01 -1.64 6.46
N THR A 164 -14.95 -1.26 5.60
CA THR A 164 -14.92 -1.56 4.16
C THR A 164 -14.51 -0.31 3.40
N HIS A 165 -13.39 -0.41 2.70
CA HIS A 165 -12.84 0.61 1.83
C HIS A 165 -13.19 0.27 0.38
N THR A 166 -13.70 1.24 -0.37
CA THR A 166 -13.88 1.12 -1.82
C THR A 166 -13.09 2.23 -2.49
N VAL A 167 -12.40 1.90 -3.58
CA VAL A 167 -11.68 2.86 -4.41
C VAL A 167 -12.11 2.69 -5.85
N ASN A 168 -12.23 3.81 -6.56
CA ASN A 168 -12.30 3.86 -8.01
C ASN A 168 -11.57 5.14 -8.42
N LEU A 169 -10.29 4.99 -8.75
CA LEU A 169 -9.38 6.09 -8.96
C LEU A 169 -8.78 6.00 -10.36
N THR A 170 -8.65 7.14 -11.01
CA THR A 170 -7.87 7.31 -12.23
C THR A 170 -6.78 8.32 -11.96
N LEU A 171 -5.55 7.98 -12.32
CA LEU A 171 -4.38 8.83 -12.14
C LEU A 171 -3.79 9.12 -13.52
N THR A 172 -3.73 10.40 -13.87
CA THR A 172 -2.98 10.90 -15.02
C THR A 172 -1.61 11.36 -14.53
N LEU A 173 -0.58 10.63 -14.90
CA LEU A 173 0.80 10.93 -14.53
C LEU A 173 1.27 12.24 -15.17
N SER A 174 2.28 12.86 -14.58
CA SER A 174 2.93 14.06 -15.15
C SER A 174 3.50 13.84 -16.57
N THR A 175 3.76 12.58 -16.94
CA THR A 175 4.15 12.15 -18.28
C THR A 175 2.99 12.14 -19.29
N GLY A 176 1.75 12.24 -18.83
CA GLY A 176 0.51 12.12 -19.60
C GLY A 176 -0.05 10.69 -19.69
N GLU A 177 0.67 9.70 -19.14
CA GLU A 177 0.24 8.32 -19.05
C GLU A 177 -0.90 8.18 -18.02
N VAL A 178 -1.87 7.28 -18.27
CA VAL A 178 -3.03 7.08 -17.41
C VAL A 178 -2.99 5.69 -16.79
N VAL A 179 -3.20 5.61 -15.48
CA VAL A 179 -3.41 4.35 -14.75
C VAL A 179 -4.71 4.41 -13.95
N SER A 180 -5.34 3.27 -13.70
CA SER A 180 -6.56 3.22 -12.89
C SER A 180 -6.50 2.12 -11.85
N LEU A 181 -7.09 2.38 -10.68
CA LEU A 181 -7.23 1.43 -9.59
C LEU A 181 -8.69 1.43 -9.12
N GLU A 182 -9.35 0.29 -9.23
CA GLU A 182 -10.64 0.07 -8.60
C GLU A 182 -10.58 -1.16 -7.69
N GLY A 183 -11.38 -1.17 -6.62
CA GLY A 183 -11.37 -2.32 -5.73
C GLY A 183 -12.10 -2.07 -4.42
N THR A 184 -12.28 -3.16 -3.70
CA THR A 184 -12.86 -3.18 -2.36
C THR A 184 -11.90 -3.89 -1.41
N ARG A 185 -11.75 -3.37 -0.20
CA ARG A 185 -10.94 -3.97 0.86
C ARG A 185 -11.66 -3.84 2.19
N THR A 186 -12.01 -4.96 2.77
CA THR A 186 -12.62 -5.03 4.10
C THR A 186 -11.56 -5.41 5.12
N ARG A 187 -11.54 -4.71 6.26
CA ARG A 187 -10.67 -4.96 7.41
C ARG A 187 -11.53 -5.21 8.63
N GLU A 188 -11.49 -6.43 9.14
CA GLU A 188 -12.16 -6.87 10.36
C GLU A 188 -11.12 -6.92 11.49
N LYS A 189 -11.35 -6.21 12.59
CA LYS A 189 -10.47 -6.25 13.77
C LYS A 189 -10.88 -7.41 14.68
N ILE A 190 -10.06 -8.45 14.77
CA ILE A 190 -10.37 -9.67 15.51
C ILE A 190 -9.69 -9.73 16.90
N GLU A 191 -8.67 -8.91 17.14
CA GLU A 191 -7.98 -8.80 18.44
C GLU A 191 -7.56 -7.34 18.71
N GLY A 192 -7.31 -7.02 19.99
CA GLY A 192 -6.82 -5.71 20.44
C GLY A 192 -7.90 -4.65 20.63
N ASP A 193 -9.19 -5.00 20.64
CA ASP A 193 -10.26 -3.98 20.76
C ASP A 193 -10.36 -3.38 22.17
N ASP A 194 -9.89 -4.12 23.18
CA ASP A 194 -9.90 -3.73 24.58
C ASP A 194 -8.75 -2.77 24.97
N THR A 195 -7.80 -2.53 24.07
CA THR A 195 -6.61 -1.73 24.31
C THR A 195 -6.58 -0.46 23.46
N VAL A 196 -5.99 0.60 24.02
CA VAL A 196 -5.80 1.87 23.30
C VAL A 196 -4.57 1.80 22.38
N LEU A 197 -3.55 1.05 22.79
CA LEU A 197 -2.37 0.82 21.97
C LEU A 197 -2.72 -0.17 20.87
N ARG A 198 -2.16 0.02 19.68
CA ARG A 198 -2.47 -0.82 18.52
C ARG A 198 -1.55 -2.03 18.39
N GLY A 199 -0.58 -2.18 19.28
CA GLY A 199 0.49 -3.17 19.17
C GLY A 199 -0.01 -4.62 19.15
N ASP A 200 -1.12 -4.88 19.80
CA ASP A 200 -1.82 -6.17 19.87
C ASP A 200 -3.01 -6.25 18.90
N ASP A 201 -3.22 -5.27 18.02
CA ASP A 201 -4.29 -5.33 17.03
C ASP A 201 -4.00 -6.44 16.01
N VAL A 202 -5.00 -7.28 15.77
CA VAL A 202 -4.99 -8.27 14.68
C VAL A 202 -6.19 -8.01 13.77
N TYR A 203 -5.92 -8.01 12.46
CA TYR A 203 -6.92 -7.80 11.44
C TYR A 203 -6.99 -8.98 10.47
N LEU A 204 -8.22 -9.32 10.08
CA LEU A 204 -8.47 -10.11 8.87
C LEU A 204 -8.86 -9.19 7.73
N ILE A 205 -8.30 -9.44 6.56
CA ILE A 205 -8.49 -8.61 5.38
C ILE A 205 -9.09 -9.47 4.26
N SER A 206 -10.14 -8.97 3.64
CA SER A 206 -10.73 -9.54 2.42
C SER A 206 -10.95 -8.45 1.38
N GLY A 207 -11.27 -8.86 0.15
CA GLY A 207 -11.57 -7.93 -0.92
C GLY A 207 -10.94 -8.31 -2.24
N ASN A 208 -11.01 -7.38 -3.18
CA ASN A 208 -10.47 -7.51 -4.52
C ASN A 208 -10.03 -6.14 -5.05
N TRP A 209 -9.20 -6.15 -6.08
CA TRP A 209 -8.77 -4.96 -6.77
C TRP A 209 -8.53 -5.28 -8.25
N LYS A 210 -8.59 -4.24 -9.06
CA LYS A 210 -8.23 -4.22 -10.46
C LYS A 210 -7.39 -2.98 -10.72
N PHE A 211 -6.26 -3.17 -11.36
CA PHE A 211 -5.35 -2.13 -11.76
C PHE A 211 -5.13 -2.20 -13.27
N ILE A 212 -5.23 -1.07 -13.95
CA ILE A 212 -4.86 -0.95 -15.36
C ILE A 212 -3.63 -0.05 -15.43
N ASN A 213 -2.54 -0.58 -15.96
CA ASN A 213 -1.31 0.18 -16.13
C ASN A 213 -1.38 1.13 -17.34
N LYS A 214 -0.31 1.90 -17.54
CA LYS A 214 -0.17 2.86 -18.65
C LYS A 214 -0.23 2.27 -20.05
N ASN A 215 0.04 0.96 -20.17
CA ASN A 215 0.01 0.21 -21.42
C ASN A 215 -1.37 -0.43 -21.67
N GLY A 216 -2.35 -0.21 -20.79
CA GLY A 216 -3.68 -0.84 -20.87
C GLY A 216 -3.70 -2.30 -20.42
N VAL A 217 -2.63 -2.80 -19.79
CA VAL A 217 -2.56 -4.15 -19.24
C VAL A 217 -3.30 -4.16 -17.91
N GLU A 218 -4.25 -5.10 -17.81
CA GLU A 218 -5.06 -5.31 -16.63
C GLU A 218 -4.42 -6.33 -15.69
N PHE A 219 -4.37 -5.96 -14.42
CA PHE A 219 -4.04 -6.78 -13.28
C PHE A 219 -5.26 -6.83 -12.39
N SER A 220 -5.60 -7.98 -11.84
CA SER A 220 -6.59 -8.05 -10.77
C SER A 220 -6.09 -8.94 -9.67
N GLY A 221 -6.55 -8.67 -8.46
CA GLY A 221 -6.27 -9.48 -7.28
C GLY A 221 -7.55 -9.77 -6.53
N THR A 222 -7.74 -11.02 -6.11
CA THR A 222 -8.85 -11.44 -5.25
C THR A 222 -8.30 -12.20 -4.07
N ILE A 223 -8.65 -11.77 -2.85
CA ILE A 223 -8.26 -12.48 -1.64
C ILE A 223 -9.14 -13.72 -1.52
N LEU A 224 -8.56 -14.90 -1.70
CA LEU A 224 -9.24 -16.20 -1.61
C LEU A 224 -9.37 -16.65 -0.16
N GLU A 225 -8.30 -16.48 0.61
CA GLU A 225 -8.26 -16.73 2.06
C GLU A 225 -7.92 -15.43 2.77
N LYS A 226 -8.73 -15.05 3.78
CA LYS A 226 -8.60 -13.78 4.48
C LYS A 226 -7.15 -13.57 4.93
N LEU A 227 -6.54 -12.45 4.51
CA LEU A 227 -5.17 -12.13 4.87
C LEU A 227 -5.11 -11.71 6.33
N ARG A 228 -4.23 -12.33 7.11
CA ARG A 228 -4.05 -11.97 8.52
C ARG A 228 -2.91 -10.96 8.65
N ARG A 229 -3.21 -9.81 9.26
CA ARG A 229 -2.23 -8.76 9.57
C ARG A 229 -2.24 -8.50 11.07
N GLU A 230 -1.10 -8.76 11.70
CA GLU A 230 -0.83 -8.33 13.07
C GLU A 230 -0.12 -6.99 13.05
N TYR A 231 -0.50 -6.06 13.92
CA TYR A 231 0.16 -4.75 13.96
C TYR A 231 1.61 -4.83 14.48
N ALA A 232 1.90 -5.79 15.36
CA ALA A 232 3.27 -6.10 15.79
C ALA A 232 4.15 -6.64 14.66
N CYS A 233 3.55 -7.19 13.60
CA CYS A 233 4.25 -7.69 12.44
C CYS A 233 4.19 -6.70 11.29
N LYS A 234 5.33 -6.53 10.63
CA LYS A 234 5.43 -5.64 9.48
C LYS A 234 4.70 -6.19 8.25
N TYR A 235 4.74 -7.51 8.10
CA TYR A 235 4.26 -8.24 6.95
C TYR A 235 2.88 -8.83 7.20
N ILE A 236 2.20 -9.23 6.13
CA ILE A 236 1.03 -10.11 6.23
C ILE A 236 1.57 -11.49 6.61
N VAL A 237 0.97 -12.11 7.62
CA VAL A 237 1.52 -13.34 8.21
C VAL A 237 0.89 -14.62 7.66
N SER A 238 -0.31 -14.51 7.06
CA SER A 238 -0.99 -15.65 6.42
C SER A 238 -2.12 -15.20 5.49
N GLY A 239 -2.62 -16.16 4.70
CA GLY A 239 -3.72 -16.00 3.75
C GLY A 239 -3.25 -16.05 2.30
N VAL A 240 -4.20 -16.05 1.36
CA VAL A 240 -3.92 -16.33 -0.06
C VAL A 240 -4.62 -15.30 -0.94
N THR A 241 -3.87 -14.69 -1.86
CA THR A 241 -4.40 -13.80 -2.90
C THR A 241 -4.19 -14.42 -4.26
N GLU A 242 -5.26 -14.57 -5.05
CA GLU A 242 -5.17 -14.85 -6.47
C GLU A 242 -4.87 -13.56 -7.22
N ILE A 243 -3.92 -13.58 -8.15
CA ILE A 243 -3.55 -12.48 -9.02
C ILE A 243 -3.75 -12.94 -10.46
N SER A 244 -4.48 -12.16 -11.26
CA SER A 244 -4.65 -12.40 -12.68
C SER A 244 -3.98 -11.31 -13.49
N LYS A 245 -3.25 -11.71 -14.54
CA LYS A 245 -2.65 -10.81 -15.54
C LYS A 245 -2.74 -11.47 -16.91
N ASN A 246 -3.27 -10.77 -17.92
CA ASN A 246 -3.34 -11.28 -19.30
C ASN A 246 -4.00 -12.67 -19.44
N GLY A 247 -4.90 -13.03 -18.52
CA GLY A 247 -5.55 -14.35 -18.47
C GLY A 247 -4.72 -15.45 -17.78
N ASN A 248 -3.48 -15.18 -17.40
CA ASN A 248 -2.69 -16.04 -16.52
C ASN A 248 -3.08 -15.78 -15.06
N VAL A 249 -3.19 -16.86 -14.30
CA VAL A 249 -3.54 -16.83 -12.88
C VAL A 249 -2.34 -17.27 -12.05
N TYR A 250 -2.11 -16.53 -10.97
CA TYR A 250 -1.09 -16.79 -9.97
C TYR A 250 -1.72 -16.77 -8.59
N THR A 251 -1.17 -17.51 -7.64
CA THR A 251 -1.55 -17.41 -6.23
C THR A 251 -0.36 -16.96 -5.40
N LEU A 252 -0.58 -16.00 -4.53
CA LEU A 252 0.38 -15.51 -3.56
C LEU A 252 -0.07 -15.94 -2.16
N ASP A 253 0.65 -16.90 -1.59
CA ASP A 253 0.44 -17.41 -0.23
C ASP A 253 1.42 -16.72 0.74
N PHE A 254 0.91 -16.10 1.79
CA PHE A 254 1.68 -15.34 2.77
C PHE A 254 2.20 -16.17 3.95
N GLY A 255 1.95 -17.48 3.97
CA GLY A 255 2.52 -18.41 4.96
C GLY A 255 1.58 -18.77 6.10
N ASP A 256 2.18 -19.26 7.18
CA ASP A 256 1.49 -20.03 8.24
C ASP A 256 1.17 -19.21 9.51
N GLY A 257 1.44 -17.91 9.50
CA GLY A 257 1.34 -17.03 10.66
C GLY A 257 2.70 -16.55 11.20
N SER A 258 3.81 -17.07 10.67
CA SER A 258 5.15 -16.59 11.01
C SER A 258 5.37 -15.14 10.56
N CYS A 259 5.92 -14.31 11.45
CA CYS A 259 6.28 -12.93 11.10
C CYS A 259 7.63 -12.90 10.37
N ASP A 260 7.62 -13.14 9.08
CA ASP A 260 8.76 -13.00 8.19
C ASP A 260 8.40 -12.23 6.91
N ASN A 261 9.39 -12.01 6.05
CA ASN A 261 9.22 -11.26 4.81
C ASN A 261 9.02 -12.17 3.59
N LYS A 262 8.50 -13.38 3.77
CA LYS A 262 8.40 -14.37 2.69
C LYS A 262 6.95 -14.51 2.23
N ALA A 263 6.80 -14.87 0.96
CA ALA A 263 5.55 -15.35 0.40
C ALA A 263 5.86 -16.36 -0.71
N THR A 264 4.94 -17.26 -0.98
CA THR A 264 5.06 -18.25 -2.06
C THR A 264 4.20 -17.84 -3.23
N LEU A 265 4.82 -17.57 -4.37
CA LEU A 265 4.14 -17.29 -5.63
C LEU A 265 4.05 -18.58 -6.44
N THR A 266 2.83 -19.00 -6.78
CA THR A 266 2.57 -20.19 -7.60
C THR A 266 1.90 -19.79 -8.91
N ASN A 267 2.38 -20.31 -10.03
CA ASN A 267 1.78 -20.08 -11.35
C ASN A 267 0.67 -21.08 -11.67
N ALA A 268 -0.03 -20.88 -12.81
CA ALA A 268 -1.11 -21.76 -13.27
C ALA A 268 -0.67 -23.22 -13.53
N ASN A 269 0.63 -23.48 -13.71
CA ASN A 269 1.18 -24.82 -13.90
C ASN A 269 1.50 -25.53 -12.56
N GLY A 270 1.34 -24.84 -11.43
CA GLY A 270 1.66 -25.34 -10.09
C GLY A 270 3.13 -25.16 -9.69
N GLU A 271 3.94 -24.49 -10.50
CA GLU A 271 5.34 -24.18 -10.16
C GLU A 271 5.36 -23.01 -9.17
N SER A 272 6.16 -23.15 -8.12
CA SER A 272 6.17 -22.23 -6.99
C SER A 272 7.56 -21.69 -6.70
N ILE A 273 7.66 -20.41 -6.38
CA ILE A 273 8.89 -19.75 -5.91
C ILE A 273 8.64 -18.98 -4.63
N GLU A 274 9.62 -18.99 -3.73
CA GLU A 274 9.63 -18.10 -2.57
C GLU A 274 10.08 -16.71 -3.02
N ILE A 275 9.30 -15.69 -2.70
CA ILE A 275 9.63 -14.29 -2.94
C ILE A 275 9.81 -13.54 -1.62
N SER A 276 10.70 -12.55 -1.63
CA SER A 276 10.86 -11.63 -0.50
C SER A 276 9.95 -10.42 -0.67
N LEU A 277 9.05 -10.23 0.28
CA LEU A 277 8.22 -9.05 0.44
C LEU A 277 9.11 -7.84 0.75
N ARG A 278 9.04 -6.82 -0.10
CA ARG A 278 9.74 -5.56 0.15
C ARG A 278 9.04 -4.78 1.25
N ASN A 279 9.87 -4.10 2.03
CA ASN A 279 9.43 -3.12 3.00
C ASN A 279 8.76 -1.93 2.29
N LYS A 280 7.55 -1.54 2.71
CA LYS A 280 6.99 -0.20 2.47
C LYS A 280 7.43 0.72 3.61
#